data_AF-I5BRK7-F1
#
_entry.id   AF-I5BRK7-F1
#
_cell.length_a   1.000
_cell.length_b   1.000
_cell.length_c   1.000
_cell.angle_alpha   90.00
_cell.angle_beta   90.00
_cell.angle_gamma   90.00
#
_symmetry.space_group_name_H-M   'P 1'
#
loop_
_entity.id
_entity.type
_entity.pdbx_description
1 polymer ?
#
loop_
_entity_poly.entity_id
_entity_poly.type
_entity_poly.pdbx_seq_one_letter_code
_entity_poly.pdbx_strand_id
1 'polypeptide(L)'
;MSVVASGEAMLELIRGATGRIVIAAPYIKLPSIRRALSEVPPTVTECICVTRWLPEDIAAGACDLEIFDELASAPGGQLLVHPHLHAKYYADGVRALVGSANLTARGLGWHTPSNIELLVSLPQEFPGLLDWESMLLRSAVPATEELRNQIRKRADELRRAYPAQNVPDVGDEAEDEPDASLWIPRCPAPERLWGVYRGRGADTMVSSAYEAARADLAALAPPQGLTENLFTAYIAGILRQMPILVEIDKLAAAGLTDGKAHDFLADQLEGTLEEIEPGQAWRVIKRWLVHFFPDAYRLETGQEVLVKGRELPLR
;
A
#
# COMPACT_ATOMS: atom_id res chain seq x y z
N MET A 1 -16.50 -20.87 6.34
CA MET A 1 -16.41 -19.82 5.33
C MET A 1 -14.97 -19.34 5.36
N SER A 2 -14.20 -19.52 4.27
CA SER A 2 -12.88 -18.92 4.17
C SER A 2 -13.04 -17.40 4.08
N VAL A 3 -12.16 -16.66 4.74
CA VAL A 3 -12.05 -15.21 4.53
C VAL A 3 -11.47 -15.03 3.13
N VAL A 4 -12.28 -14.62 2.16
CA VAL A 4 -11.79 -14.25 0.83
C VAL A 4 -11.14 -12.89 0.95
N ALA A 5 -9.92 -12.74 0.44
CA ALA A 5 -9.24 -11.44 0.43
C ALA A 5 -10.09 -10.40 -0.34
N SER A 6 -10.12 -9.16 0.15
CA SER A 6 -10.96 -8.08 -0.41
C SER A 6 -10.80 -7.93 -1.92
N GLY A 7 -9.58 -8.00 -2.43
CA GLY A 7 -9.28 -7.94 -3.85
C GLY A 7 -9.85 -9.09 -4.65
N GLU A 8 -9.73 -10.33 -4.16
CA GLU A 8 -10.27 -11.49 -4.87
C GLU A 8 -11.80 -11.44 -4.93
N ALA A 9 -12.46 -11.08 -3.82
CA ALA A 9 -13.91 -10.90 -3.79
C ALA A 9 -14.37 -9.83 -4.80
N MET A 10 -13.60 -8.75 -4.96
CA MET A 10 -13.87 -7.70 -5.95
C MET A 10 -13.68 -8.20 -7.39
N LEU A 11 -12.63 -8.96 -7.68
CA LEU A 11 -12.43 -9.51 -9.02
C LEU A 11 -13.50 -10.56 -9.37
N GLU A 12 -13.90 -11.41 -8.41
CA GLU A 12 -15.03 -12.33 -8.57
C GLU A 12 -16.35 -11.61 -8.85
N LEU A 13 -16.60 -10.48 -8.20
CA LEU A 13 -17.74 -9.61 -8.48
C LEU A 13 -17.69 -9.11 -9.95
N ILE A 14 -16.56 -8.56 -10.36
CA ILE A 14 -16.37 -8.01 -11.71
C ILE A 14 -16.54 -9.08 -12.79
N ARG A 15 -15.90 -10.25 -12.63
CA ARG A 15 -16.03 -11.39 -13.55
C ARG A 15 -17.47 -11.89 -13.69
N GLY A 16 -18.28 -11.73 -12.65
CA GLY A 16 -19.69 -12.13 -12.63
C GLY A 16 -20.64 -11.14 -13.32
N ALA A 17 -20.18 -9.95 -13.69
CA ALA A 17 -21.04 -8.89 -14.22
C ALA A 17 -21.53 -9.19 -15.64
N THR A 18 -22.84 -9.03 -15.87
CA THR A 18 -23.46 -9.36 -17.16
C THR A 18 -23.90 -8.16 -17.99
N GLY A 19 -23.75 -6.94 -17.48
CA GLY A 19 -24.22 -5.75 -18.21
C GLY A 19 -23.64 -4.42 -17.75
N ARG A 20 -23.43 -4.25 -16.44
CA ARG A 20 -22.99 -3.00 -15.84
C ARG A 20 -22.02 -3.24 -14.70
N ILE A 21 -21.01 -2.38 -14.59
CA ILE A 21 -20.15 -2.30 -13.42
C ILE A 21 -20.09 -0.86 -12.92
N VAL A 22 -20.18 -0.69 -11.60
CA VAL A 22 -19.88 0.58 -10.92
C VAL A 22 -18.72 0.36 -9.96
N ILE A 23 -17.66 1.13 -10.13
CA ILE A 23 -16.51 1.19 -9.23
C ILE A 23 -16.51 2.59 -8.63
N ALA A 24 -16.57 2.71 -7.31
CA ALA A 24 -16.47 4.00 -6.64
C ALA A 24 -15.55 3.90 -5.43
N ALA A 25 -14.45 4.65 -5.46
CA ALA A 25 -13.53 4.80 -4.34
C ALA A 25 -12.85 6.17 -4.44
N PRO A 26 -12.58 6.88 -3.33
CA PRO A 26 -11.87 8.15 -3.39
C PRO A 26 -10.44 8.01 -3.91
N TYR A 27 -9.78 6.87 -3.62
CA TYR A 27 -8.41 6.59 -4.02
C TYR A 27 -8.39 5.42 -4.98
N ILE A 28 -7.89 5.68 -6.19
CA ILE A 28 -7.79 4.71 -7.27
C ILE A 28 -6.42 4.88 -7.91
N LYS A 29 -5.68 3.76 -7.99
CA LYS A 29 -4.35 3.69 -8.58
C LYS A 29 -4.40 3.02 -9.95
N LEU A 30 -3.53 3.46 -10.85
CA LEU A 30 -3.47 3.02 -12.23
C LEU A 30 -3.27 1.50 -12.37
N PRO A 31 -2.33 0.84 -11.66
CA PRO A 31 -2.17 -0.61 -11.76
C PRO A 31 -3.41 -1.37 -11.25
N SER A 32 -4.02 -0.84 -10.18
CA SER A 32 -5.20 -1.48 -9.56
C SER A 32 -6.44 -1.40 -10.45
N ILE A 33 -6.68 -0.25 -11.11
CA ILE A 33 -7.80 -0.15 -12.06
C ILE A 33 -7.54 -0.98 -13.32
N ARG A 34 -6.30 -1.02 -13.84
CA ARG A 34 -5.96 -1.89 -14.99
C ARG A 34 -6.28 -3.35 -14.71
N ARG A 35 -5.89 -3.85 -13.53
CA ARG A 35 -6.20 -5.20 -13.08
C ARG A 35 -7.71 -5.43 -12.93
N ALA A 36 -8.46 -4.46 -12.44
CA ALA A 36 -9.92 -4.57 -12.36
C ALA A 36 -10.55 -4.61 -13.76
N LEU A 37 -10.10 -3.75 -14.69
CA LEU A 37 -10.62 -3.67 -16.05
C LEU A 37 -10.29 -4.91 -16.90
N SER A 38 -9.15 -5.56 -16.66
CA SER A 38 -8.78 -6.79 -17.38
C SER A 38 -9.72 -7.96 -17.08
N GLU A 39 -10.43 -7.93 -15.96
CA GLU A 39 -11.41 -8.94 -15.57
C GLU A 39 -12.84 -8.64 -16.06
N VAL A 40 -13.08 -7.46 -16.66
CA VAL A 40 -14.42 -7.04 -17.08
C VAL A 40 -14.89 -7.90 -18.26
N PRO A 41 -16.03 -8.61 -18.13
CA PRO A 41 -16.54 -9.45 -19.21
C PRO A 41 -16.97 -8.63 -20.43
N PRO A 42 -16.84 -9.16 -21.67
CA PRO A 42 -17.30 -8.49 -22.88
C PRO A 42 -18.81 -8.18 -22.92
N THR A 43 -19.60 -8.85 -22.06
CA THR A 43 -21.04 -8.60 -21.90
C THR A 43 -21.35 -7.29 -21.18
N VAL A 44 -20.37 -6.72 -20.46
CA VAL A 44 -20.54 -5.44 -19.78
C VAL A 44 -20.50 -4.32 -20.82
N THR A 45 -21.57 -3.54 -20.87
CA THR A 45 -21.75 -2.42 -21.81
C THR A 45 -21.63 -1.06 -21.14
N GLU A 46 -21.65 -1.03 -19.80
CA GLU A 46 -21.52 0.17 -19.00
C GLU A 46 -20.50 -0.09 -17.87
N CYS A 47 -19.38 0.63 -17.90
CA CYS A 47 -18.35 0.56 -16.87
C CYS A 47 -18.13 1.96 -16.31
N ILE A 48 -18.76 2.26 -15.17
CA ILE A 48 -18.68 3.57 -14.54
C ILE A 48 -17.69 3.52 -13.38
N CYS A 49 -16.68 4.38 -13.44
CA CYS A 49 -15.77 4.61 -12.33
C CYS A 49 -16.04 6.00 -11.74
N VAL A 50 -16.21 6.10 -10.41
CA VAL A 50 -16.36 7.35 -9.69
C VAL A 50 -15.21 7.51 -8.72
N THR A 51 -14.46 8.60 -8.84
CA THR A 51 -13.30 8.87 -7.98
C THR A 51 -13.30 10.28 -7.43
N ARG A 52 -12.34 10.56 -6.55
CA ARG A 52 -12.04 11.91 -6.08
C ARG A 52 -10.79 12.42 -6.80
N TRP A 53 -10.90 13.60 -7.42
CA TRP A 53 -9.77 14.35 -7.97
C TRP A 53 -9.60 15.66 -7.24
N LEU A 54 -8.93 15.60 -6.08
CA LEU A 54 -8.44 16.80 -5.40
C LEU A 54 -6.96 17.00 -5.74
N PRO A 55 -6.50 18.26 -5.95
CA PRO A 55 -5.09 18.55 -6.19
C PRO A 55 -4.16 17.96 -5.12
N GLU A 56 -4.61 17.91 -3.86
CA GLU A 56 -3.86 17.36 -2.73
C GLU A 56 -3.66 15.85 -2.86
N ASP A 57 -4.68 15.11 -3.29
CA ASP A 57 -4.59 13.65 -3.48
C ASP A 57 -3.64 13.31 -4.61
N ILE A 58 -3.72 14.06 -5.72
CA ILE A 58 -2.80 13.89 -6.84
C ILE A 58 -1.39 14.31 -6.45
N ALA A 59 -1.24 15.43 -5.73
CA ALA A 59 0.07 15.90 -5.27
C ALA A 59 0.75 14.88 -4.37
N ALA A 60 -0.02 14.27 -3.46
CA ALA A 60 0.42 13.22 -2.55
C ALA A 60 0.58 11.85 -3.25
N GLY A 61 0.13 11.71 -4.50
CA GLY A 61 0.19 10.46 -5.25
C GLY A 61 -0.83 9.42 -4.80
N ALA A 62 -1.86 9.78 -4.03
CA ALA A 62 -2.91 8.85 -3.58
C ALA A 62 -3.85 8.40 -4.71
N CYS A 63 -3.97 9.21 -5.78
CA CYS A 63 -4.69 8.85 -7.00
C CYS A 63 -3.85 9.19 -8.24
N ASP A 64 -4.08 8.43 -9.31
CA ASP A 64 -3.45 8.66 -10.60
C ASP A 64 -4.44 9.32 -11.57
N LEU A 65 -4.00 10.35 -12.30
CA LEU A 65 -4.84 11.01 -13.30
C LEU A 65 -4.94 10.21 -14.61
N GLU A 66 -3.98 9.31 -14.81
CA GLU A 66 -3.81 8.44 -15.96
C GLU A 66 -4.94 7.40 -16.06
N ILE A 67 -5.68 7.14 -14.96
CA ILE A 67 -6.87 6.29 -14.98
C ILE A 67 -7.95 6.82 -15.93
N PHE A 68 -7.92 8.12 -16.26
CA PHE A 68 -8.79 8.73 -17.27
C PHE A 68 -8.61 8.07 -18.64
N ASP A 69 -7.37 7.85 -19.06
CA ASP A 69 -7.06 7.27 -20.37
C ASP A 69 -7.39 5.76 -20.40
N GLU A 70 -7.16 5.06 -19.29
CA GLU A 70 -7.53 3.64 -19.13
C GLU A 70 -9.05 3.43 -19.24
N LEU A 71 -9.82 4.25 -18.53
CA LEU A 71 -11.29 4.19 -18.58
C LEU A 71 -11.81 4.59 -19.96
N ALA A 72 -11.23 5.60 -20.60
CA ALA A 72 -11.63 5.98 -21.96
C ALA A 72 -11.37 4.87 -23.01
N SER A 73 -10.40 4.00 -22.73
CA SER A 73 -10.05 2.86 -23.60
C SER A 73 -10.91 1.61 -23.33
N ALA A 74 -11.59 1.54 -22.18
CA ALA A 74 -12.42 0.41 -21.80
C ALA A 74 -13.80 0.43 -22.49
N PRO A 75 -14.36 -0.73 -22.89
CA PRO A 75 -15.71 -0.81 -23.43
C PRO A 75 -16.75 -0.22 -22.47
N GLY A 76 -17.49 0.80 -22.93
CA GLY A 76 -18.50 1.48 -22.11
C GLY A 76 -17.93 2.25 -20.91
N GLY A 77 -16.61 2.50 -20.90
CA GLY A 77 -15.90 3.15 -19.82
C GLY A 77 -16.25 4.63 -19.65
N GLN A 78 -16.57 5.02 -18.42
CA GLN A 78 -16.88 6.39 -18.04
C GLN A 78 -16.22 6.72 -16.71
N LEU A 79 -15.42 7.78 -16.68
CA LEU A 79 -14.88 8.30 -15.44
C LEU A 79 -15.71 9.51 -14.98
N LEU A 80 -16.23 9.41 -13.75
CA LEU A 80 -16.90 10.49 -13.05
C LEU A 80 -16.08 10.92 -11.84
N VAL A 81 -16.21 12.19 -11.46
CA VAL A 81 -15.51 12.80 -10.34
C VAL A 81 -16.52 13.32 -9.32
N HIS A 82 -16.30 13.00 -8.06
CA HIS A 82 -17.10 13.54 -6.96
C HIS A 82 -16.18 13.98 -5.80
N PRO A 83 -16.08 15.30 -5.49
CA PRO A 83 -15.08 15.84 -4.55
C PRO A 83 -15.31 15.39 -3.10
N HIS A 84 -16.52 14.97 -2.75
CA HIS A 84 -16.88 14.49 -1.42
C HIS A 84 -17.07 12.97 -1.36
N LEU A 85 -16.60 12.23 -2.37
CA LEU A 85 -16.62 10.77 -2.32
C LEU A 85 -15.71 10.28 -1.18
N HIS A 86 -16.23 9.39 -0.36
CA HIS A 86 -15.47 8.70 0.68
C HIS A 86 -15.80 7.20 0.76
N ALA A 87 -16.98 6.81 0.27
CA ALA A 87 -17.40 5.42 0.19
C ALA A 87 -16.48 4.59 -0.72
N LYS A 88 -16.40 3.29 -0.44
CA LYS A 88 -15.81 2.30 -1.32
C LYS A 88 -16.89 1.29 -1.67
N TYR A 89 -17.20 1.24 -2.95
CA TYR A 89 -18.38 0.59 -3.49
C TYR A 89 -18.03 -0.03 -4.83
N TYR A 90 -18.31 -1.31 -4.98
CA TYR A 90 -18.11 -2.05 -6.23
C TYR A 90 -19.41 -2.80 -6.50
N ALA A 91 -19.99 -2.67 -7.69
CA ALA A 91 -21.26 -3.35 -8.02
C ALA A 91 -21.28 -3.89 -9.44
N ASP A 92 -21.95 -5.03 -9.63
CA ASP A 92 -22.14 -5.72 -10.91
C ASP A 92 -23.58 -5.58 -11.46
N GLY A 93 -24.40 -4.77 -10.79
CA GLY A 93 -25.83 -4.58 -11.08
C GLY A 93 -26.76 -5.60 -10.42
N VAL A 94 -26.24 -6.65 -9.78
CA VAL A 94 -27.01 -7.66 -9.03
C VAL A 94 -26.68 -7.60 -7.53
N ARG A 95 -25.41 -7.39 -7.21
CA ARG A 95 -24.91 -7.25 -5.85
C ARG A 95 -23.82 -6.18 -5.80
N ALA A 96 -23.54 -5.72 -4.60
CA ALA A 96 -22.47 -4.78 -4.33
C ALA A 96 -21.55 -5.27 -3.21
N LEU A 97 -20.28 -4.90 -3.30
CA LEU A 97 -19.33 -4.93 -2.20
C LEU A 97 -19.19 -3.52 -1.64
N VAL A 98 -19.40 -3.38 -0.34
CA VAL A 98 -19.34 -2.09 0.36
C VAL A 98 -18.41 -2.21 1.55
N GLY A 99 -17.56 -1.21 1.76
CA GLY A 99 -16.74 -1.17 2.98
C GLY A 99 -15.60 -0.15 2.92
N SER A 100 -14.41 -0.57 3.36
CA SER A 100 -13.28 0.32 3.62
C SER A 100 -12.16 0.25 2.56
N ALA A 101 -12.11 -0.83 1.77
CA ALA A 101 -11.05 -1.07 0.78
C ALA A 101 -11.10 -0.10 -0.42
N ASN A 102 -10.12 0.79 -0.55
CA ASN A 102 -9.89 1.58 -1.77
C ASN A 102 -9.32 0.71 -2.90
N LEU A 103 -9.46 1.15 -4.16
CA LEU A 103 -8.89 0.46 -5.33
C LEU A 103 -7.40 0.76 -5.48
N THR A 104 -6.63 0.20 -4.55
CA THR A 104 -5.18 0.31 -4.40
C THR A 104 -4.64 -1.07 -4.04
N ALA A 105 -3.36 -1.36 -4.30
CA ALA A 105 -2.83 -2.70 -4.04
C ALA A 105 -2.93 -3.05 -2.54
N ARG A 106 -2.65 -2.08 -1.67
CA ARG A 106 -2.78 -2.23 -0.22
C ARG A 106 -4.21 -2.40 0.27
N GLY A 107 -5.14 -1.62 -0.27
CA GLY A 107 -6.56 -1.69 0.11
C GLY A 107 -7.22 -3.01 -0.30
N LEU A 108 -6.75 -3.63 -1.38
CA LEU A 108 -7.32 -4.88 -1.88
C LEU A 108 -6.53 -6.13 -1.48
N GLY A 109 -5.43 -5.98 -0.73
CA GLY A 109 -4.62 -7.11 -0.29
C GLY A 109 -3.74 -7.69 -1.40
N TRP A 110 -3.42 -6.91 -2.43
CA TRP A 110 -2.54 -7.30 -3.53
C TRP A 110 -1.06 -6.94 -3.30
N HIS A 111 -0.74 -6.29 -2.19
CA HIS A 111 0.62 -5.92 -1.81
C HIS A 111 0.82 -6.20 -0.32
N THR A 112 2.04 -6.60 0.07
CA THR A 112 2.39 -6.84 1.47
C THR A 112 3.38 -5.79 1.99
N PRO A 113 3.11 -5.15 3.15
CA PRO A 113 1.91 -5.31 3.96
C PRO A 113 0.71 -4.61 3.32
N SER A 114 -0.45 -5.25 3.50
CA SER A 114 -1.76 -4.75 3.09
C SER A 114 -2.51 -4.12 4.26
N ASN A 115 -3.50 -3.30 3.94
CA ASN A 115 -4.44 -2.81 4.94
C ASN A 115 -5.37 -3.94 5.40
N ILE A 116 -5.75 -3.92 6.67
CA ILE A 116 -6.84 -4.76 7.17
C ILE A 116 -8.16 -4.06 6.81
N GLU A 117 -8.78 -4.52 5.73
CA GLU A 117 -9.99 -3.90 5.17
C GLU A 117 -11.20 -4.82 5.31
N LEU A 118 -12.39 -4.23 5.32
CA LEU A 118 -13.66 -4.93 5.30
C LEU A 118 -14.38 -4.66 3.98
N LEU A 119 -14.87 -5.70 3.33
CA LEU A 119 -15.87 -5.62 2.26
C LEU A 119 -17.01 -6.57 2.58
N VAL A 120 -18.23 -6.05 2.59
CA VAL A 120 -19.45 -6.84 2.81
C VAL A 120 -20.21 -6.92 1.50
N SER A 121 -20.62 -8.13 1.12
CA SER A 121 -21.49 -8.35 -0.03
C SER A 121 -22.94 -8.13 0.36
N LEU A 122 -23.62 -7.26 -0.38
CA LEU A 122 -25.03 -6.93 -0.22
C LEU A 122 -25.75 -7.14 -1.56
N PRO A 123 -27.00 -7.63 -1.57
CA PRO A 123 -27.82 -7.60 -2.77
C PRO A 123 -28.04 -6.15 -3.22
N GLN A 124 -28.17 -5.89 -4.52
CA GLN A 124 -28.36 -4.53 -5.03
C GLN A 124 -29.66 -3.92 -4.51
N GLU A 125 -30.68 -4.74 -4.26
CA GLU A 125 -31.97 -4.33 -3.70
C GLU A 125 -31.92 -4.06 -2.19
N PHE A 126 -30.73 -4.11 -1.56
CA PHE A 126 -30.58 -3.75 -0.16
C PHE A 126 -31.14 -2.33 0.10
N PRO A 127 -32.01 -2.14 1.10
CA PRO A 127 -32.71 -0.87 1.31
C PRO A 127 -31.76 0.34 1.35
N GLY A 128 -32.04 1.33 0.50
CA GLY A 128 -31.27 2.58 0.39
C GLY A 128 -29.99 2.51 -0.46
N LEU A 129 -29.55 1.33 -0.89
CA LEU A 129 -28.32 1.18 -1.67
C LEU A 129 -28.45 1.76 -3.08
N LEU A 130 -29.56 1.45 -3.77
CA LEU A 130 -29.88 2.00 -5.10
C LEU A 130 -30.10 3.51 -5.07
N ASP A 131 -30.75 4.02 -4.01
CA ASP A 131 -30.98 5.46 -3.84
C ASP A 131 -29.65 6.20 -3.65
N TRP A 132 -28.75 5.62 -2.85
CA TRP A 132 -27.40 6.15 -2.65
C TRP A 132 -26.58 6.13 -3.94
N GLU A 133 -26.58 5.01 -4.68
CA GLU A 133 -25.85 4.90 -5.96
C GLU A 133 -26.38 5.93 -6.97
N SER A 134 -27.71 6.05 -7.07
CA SER A 134 -28.36 7.04 -7.93
C SER A 134 -28.00 8.48 -7.52
N MET A 135 -27.92 8.76 -6.21
CA MET A 135 -27.47 10.05 -5.71
C MET A 135 -26.01 10.32 -6.08
N LEU A 136 -25.11 9.34 -5.90
CA LEU A 136 -23.70 9.44 -6.26
C LEU A 136 -23.55 9.78 -7.76
N LEU A 137 -24.21 9.01 -8.64
CA LEU A 137 -24.08 9.19 -10.08
C LEU A 137 -24.68 10.52 -10.57
N ARG A 138 -25.78 10.99 -9.98
CA ARG A 138 -26.38 12.29 -10.33
C ARG A 138 -25.57 13.50 -9.84
N SER A 139 -24.79 13.34 -8.77
CA SER A 139 -24.00 14.42 -8.18
C SER A 139 -22.55 14.43 -8.65
N ALA A 140 -22.07 13.34 -9.24
CA ALA A 140 -20.76 13.28 -9.86
C ALA A 140 -20.74 14.00 -11.22
N VAL A 141 -19.58 14.55 -11.58
CA VAL A 141 -19.38 15.23 -12.87
C VAL A 141 -18.52 14.36 -13.79
N PRO A 142 -18.77 14.33 -15.11
CA PRO A 142 -17.88 13.64 -16.04
C PRO A 142 -16.46 14.19 -15.95
N ALA A 143 -15.47 13.31 -15.90
CA ALA A 143 -14.08 13.70 -16.07
C ALA A 143 -13.88 14.16 -17.53
N THR A 144 -13.20 15.29 -17.70
CA THR A 144 -12.80 15.79 -19.02
C THR A 144 -11.29 16.00 -19.05
N GLU A 145 -10.74 16.10 -20.26
CA GLU A 145 -9.32 16.43 -20.43
C GLU A 145 -8.98 17.79 -19.81
N GLU A 146 -9.88 18.78 -19.91
CA GLU A 146 -9.72 20.09 -19.26
C GLU A 146 -9.66 19.95 -17.75
N LEU A 147 -10.58 19.18 -17.14
CA LEU A 147 -10.58 18.96 -15.69
C LEU A 147 -9.28 18.27 -15.25
N ARG A 148 -8.88 17.20 -15.95
CA ARG A 148 -7.62 16.47 -15.69
C ARG A 148 -6.42 17.42 -15.71
N ASN A 149 -6.31 18.24 -16.76
CA ASN A 149 -5.20 19.18 -16.94
C ASN A 149 -5.19 20.28 -15.89
N GLN A 150 -6.37 20.78 -15.47
CA GLN A 150 -6.49 21.74 -14.39
C GLN A 150 -6.02 21.16 -13.04
N ILE A 151 -6.48 19.96 -12.69
CA ILE A 151 -6.07 19.28 -11.46
C ILE A 151 -4.56 18.98 -11.47
N ARG A 152 -4.02 18.48 -12.58
CA ARG A 152 -2.57 18.23 -12.74
C ARG A 152 -1.76 19.49 -12.47
N LYS A 153 -2.14 20.62 -13.08
CA LYS A 153 -1.47 21.91 -12.87
C LYS A 153 -1.48 22.33 -11.40
N ARG A 154 -2.62 22.20 -10.71
CA ARG A 154 -2.74 22.54 -9.28
C ARG A 154 -1.91 21.60 -8.39
N ALA A 155 -1.90 20.31 -8.69
CA ALA A 155 -1.07 19.35 -7.98
C ALA A 155 0.42 19.67 -8.14
N ASP A 156 0.87 20.04 -9.34
CA ASP A 156 2.25 20.46 -9.58
C ASP A 156 2.62 21.77 -8.87
N GLU A 157 1.70 22.73 -8.80
CA GLU A 157 1.85 23.95 -8.00
C GLU A 157 2.02 23.62 -6.51
N LEU A 158 1.20 22.71 -5.97
CA LEU A 158 1.31 22.25 -4.58
C LEU A 158 2.63 21.54 -4.32
N ARG A 159 3.04 20.63 -5.21
CA ARG A 159 4.32 19.93 -5.10
C ARG A 159 5.49 20.91 -5.07
N ARG A 160 5.47 21.95 -5.92
CA ARG A 160 6.53 22.97 -5.93
C ARG A 160 6.54 23.85 -4.69
N ALA A 161 5.36 24.17 -4.15
CA ALA A 161 5.24 24.98 -2.94
C ALA A 161 5.69 24.22 -1.68
N TYR A 162 5.48 22.90 -1.64
CA TYR A 162 5.76 22.06 -0.47
C TYR A 162 6.67 20.86 -0.80
N PRO A 163 7.92 21.08 -1.25
CA PRO A 163 8.81 20.00 -1.69
C PRO A 163 9.23 19.05 -0.57
N ALA A 164 9.14 19.49 0.69
CA ALA A 164 9.36 18.64 1.85
C ALA A 164 8.24 17.59 2.08
N GLN A 165 7.08 17.79 1.46
CA GLN A 165 5.93 16.89 1.49
C GLN A 165 5.84 16.03 0.21
N ASN A 166 6.69 16.28 -0.80
CA ASN A 166 6.80 15.45 -2.00
C ASN A 166 7.61 14.19 -1.73
N VAL A 167 7.12 13.36 -0.82
CA VAL A 167 7.59 11.98 -0.77
C VAL A 167 6.72 11.23 -1.75
N PRO A 168 7.27 10.67 -2.84
CA PRO A 168 6.49 9.80 -3.72
C PRO A 168 5.75 8.78 -2.87
N ASP A 169 4.47 8.54 -3.14
CA ASP A 169 3.85 7.34 -2.61
C ASP A 169 4.61 6.17 -3.23
N VAL A 170 5.55 5.62 -2.46
CA VAL A 170 6.45 4.57 -2.95
C VAL A 170 5.67 3.26 -3.17
N GLY A 171 4.38 3.23 -2.82
CA GLY A 171 3.54 2.07 -2.55
C GLY A 171 3.01 1.23 -3.71
N ASP A 172 3.00 1.68 -4.97
CA ASP A 172 2.19 1.00 -6.00
C ASP A 172 2.85 0.82 -7.38
N GLU A 173 4.16 1.11 -7.55
CA GLU A 173 4.82 0.91 -8.86
C GLU A 173 5.12 -0.56 -9.19
N ALA A 174 4.97 -1.49 -8.25
CA ALA A 174 5.19 -2.92 -8.50
C ALA A 174 3.96 -3.54 -9.17
N GLU A 175 4.10 -3.93 -10.45
CA GLU A 175 3.14 -4.74 -11.22
C GLU A 175 3.13 -6.22 -10.77
N ASP A 176 3.88 -6.56 -9.72
CA ASP A 176 4.09 -7.94 -9.32
C ASP A 176 2.84 -8.59 -8.70
N GLU A 177 2.72 -9.89 -8.94
CA GLU A 177 1.66 -10.76 -8.45
C GLU A 177 1.44 -10.62 -6.93
N PRO A 178 0.22 -10.89 -6.42
CA PRO A 178 -0.09 -10.75 -5.00
C PRO A 178 0.85 -11.60 -4.15
N ASP A 179 1.87 -10.96 -3.58
CA ASP A 179 2.78 -11.64 -2.68
C ASP A 179 2.15 -11.66 -1.29
N ALA A 180 1.51 -12.77 -0.95
CA ALA A 180 1.04 -13.06 0.40
C ALA A 180 2.19 -13.37 1.38
N SER A 181 3.44 -13.11 0.99
CA SER A 181 4.62 -13.31 1.85
C SER A 181 4.58 -12.43 3.09
N LEU A 182 5.30 -12.88 4.11
CA LEU A 182 5.61 -12.10 5.28
C LEU A 182 6.57 -10.97 4.89
N TRP A 183 6.17 -9.70 5.09
CA TRP A 183 7.09 -8.58 4.85
C TRP A 183 8.27 -8.64 5.81
N ILE A 184 9.48 -8.54 5.25
CA ILE A 184 10.72 -8.32 5.99
C ILE A 184 11.52 -7.17 5.36
N PRO A 185 12.29 -6.40 6.16
CA PRO A 185 13.09 -5.32 5.61
C PRO A 185 14.16 -5.84 4.64
N ARG A 186 14.29 -5.21 3.47
CA ARG A 186 15.22 -5.62 2.39
C ARG A 186 16.42 -4.69 2.27
N CYS A 187 16.30 -3.42 2.67
CA CYS A 187 17.33 -2.41 2.55
C CYS A 187 18.48 -2.67 3.53
N PRO A 188 19.72 -2.91 3.06
CA PRO A 188 20.85 -3.19 3.94
C PRO A 188 21.40 -1.96 4.66
N ALA A 189 20.91 -0.75 4.36
CA ALA A 189 21.39 0.53 4.88
C ALA A 189 20.22 1.36 5.45
N PRO A 190 19.62 0.95 6.58
CA PRO A 190 18.46 1.63 7.16
C PRO A 190 18.71 3.11 7.46
N GLU A 191 19.94 3.50 7.76
CA GLU A 191 20.35 4.89 7.97
C GLU A 191 20.18 5.78 6.72
N ARG A 192 19.99 5.19 5.54
CA ARG A 192 19.74 5.89 4.28
C ARG A 192 18.26 6.07 3.96
N LEU A 193 17.36 5.40 4.68
CA LEU A 193 15.92 5.44 4.40
C LEU A 193 15.35 6.85 4.46
N TRP A 194 15.81 7.69 5.40
CA TRP A 194 15.40 9.09 5.45
C TRP A 194 15.78 9.86 4.17
N GLY A 195 16.96 9.59 3.63
CA GLY A 195 17.40 10.19 2.36
C GLY A 195 16.48 9.77 1.21
N VAL A 196 16.13 8.49 1.13
CA VAL A 196 15.22 7.94 0.13
C VAL A 196 13.81 8.50 0.28
N TYR A 197 13.30 8.57 1.51
CA TYR A 197 12.03 9.22 1.84
C TYR A 197 12.01 10.70 1.39
N ARG A 198 13.14 11.40 1.45
CA ARG A 198 13.27 12.78 0.94
C ARG A 198 13.48 12.90 -0.57
N GLY A 199 13.34 11.81 -1.33
CA GLY A 199 13.56 11.78 -2.77
C GLY A 199 15.03 11.89 -3.18
N ARG A 200 15.96 11.54 -2.29
CA ARG A 200 17.40 11.44 -2.58
C ARG A 200 17.80 9.96 -2.64
N GLY A 201 19.03 9.65 -3.03
CA GLY A 201 19.53 8.27 -2.93
C GLY A 201 19.92 7.66 -4.28
N ALA A 202 19.21 7.99 -5.36
CA ALA A 202 19.44 7.43 -6.70
C ALA A 202 20.91 7.55 -7.16
N ASP A 203 21.56 8.69 -6.88
CA ASP A 203 22.96 8.93 -7.26
C ASP A 203 23.99 8.54 -6.19
N THR A 204 23.54 8.15 -4.99
CA THR A 204 24.40 7.98 -3.81
C THR A 204 24.37 6.58 -3.20
N MET A 205 23.46 5.72 -3.69
CA MET A 205 23.30 4.34 -3.27
C MET A 205 23.51 3.41 -4.48
N VAL A 206 23.94 2.18 -4.21
CA VAL A 206 23.90 1.12 -5.22
C VAL A 206 22.44 0.90 -5.63
N SER A 207 22.16 0.75 -6.92
CA SER A 207 20.80 0.67 -7.46
C SER A 207 19.92 -0.36 -6.74
N SER A 208 20.44 -1.57 -6.48
CA SER A 208 19.69 -2.60 -5.74
C SER A 208 19.34 -2.19 -4.30
N ALA A 209 20.22 -1.47 -3.60
CA ALA A 209 19.96 -0.98 -2.26
C ALA A 209 18.97 0.19 -2.26
N TYR A 210 18.99 1.01 -3.31
CA TYR A 210 18.01 2.09 -3.50
C TYR A 210 16.61 1.54 -3.78
N GLU A 211 16.48 0.56 -4.67
CA GLU A 211 15.19 -0.09 -4.93
C GLU A 211 14.67 -0.84 -3.70
N ALA A 212 15.54 -1.53 -2.95
CA ALA A 212 15.14 -2.15 -1.69
C ALA A 212 14.66 -1.12 -0.65
N ALA A 213 15.32 0.04 -0.55
CA ALA A 213 14.87 1.13 0.30
C ALA A 213 13.52 1.69 -0.13
N ARG A 214 13.30 1.81 -1.44
CA ARG A 214 12.00 2.22 -1.99
C ARG A 214 10.93 1.20 -1.64
N ALA A 215 11.15 -0.08 -1.88
CA ALA A 215 10.22 -1.15 -1.55
C ALA A 215 9.89 -1.21 -0.04
N ASP A 216 10.88 -1.01 0.84
CA ASP A 216 10.63 -0.95 2.28
C ASP A 216 9.81 0.27 2.69
N LEU A 217 10.11 1.46 2.14
CA LEU A 217 9.31 2.66 2.39
C LEU A 217 7.90 2.53 1.83
N ALA A 218 7.79 1.91 0.65
CA ALA A 218 6.54 1.53 0.02
C ALA A 218 5.72 0.76 1.02
N ALA A 219 6.26 -0.34 1.53
CA ALA A 219 5.66 -1.22 2.52
C ALA A 219 5.35 -0.59 3.89
N LEU A 220 6.15 0.38 4.37
CA LEU A 220 5.94 0.99 5.68
C LEU A 220 4.98 2.20 5.67
N ALA A 221 4.69 2.77 4.49
CA ALA A 221 3.73 3.87 4.31
C ALA A 221 3.95 5.11 5.21
N PRO A 222 5.18 5.61 5.43
CA PRO A 222 5.35 6.79 6.27
C PRO A 222 4.57 7.99 5.71
N PRO A 223 3.78 8.70 6.53
CA PRO A 223 3.09 9.93 6.13
C PRO A 223 4.04 10.90 5.45
N GLN A 224 3.55 11.73 4.55
CA GLN A 224 4.35 12.76 3.90
C GLN A 224 4.68 13.92 4.85
N GLY A 225 5.79 14.61 4.61
CA GLY A 225 6.13 15.83 5.33
C GLY A 225 6.70 15.64 6.74
N LEU A 226 7.05 14.41 7.12
CA LEU A 226 7.65 14.15 8.42
C LEU A 226 9.03 14.80 8.49
N THR A 227 9.37 15.34 9.66
CA THR A 227 10.76 15.63 10.03
C THR A 227 11.51 14.32 10.26
N GLU A 228 12.84 14.31 10.19
CA GLU A 228 13.65 13.11 10.40
C GLU A 228 13.32 12.41 11.73
N ASN A 229 13.17 13.15 12.82
CA ASN A 229 12.82 12.58 14.13
C ASN A 229 11.44 11.90 14.11
N LEU A 230 10.45 12.52 13.47
CA LEU A 230 9.10 11.95 13.36
C LEU A 230 9.08 10.76 12.39
N PHE A 231 9.88 10.80 11.32
CA PHE A 231 10.08 9.66 10.41
C PHE A 231 10.66 8.47 11.16
N THR A 232 11.77 8.67 11.88
CA THR A 232 12.41 7.60 12.67
C THR A 232 11.46 7.04 13.73
N ALA A 233 10.72 7.90 14.44
CA ALA A 233 9.73 7.48 15.42
C ALA A 233 8.56 6.71 14.78
N TYR A 234 8.10 7.14 13.60
CA TYR A 234 7.05 6.46 12.85
C TYR A 234 7.49 5.06 12.44
N ILE A 235 8.66 4.93 11.80
CA ILE A 235 9.20 3.65 11.34
C ILE A 235 9.40 2.72 12.54
N ALA A 236 10.04 3.19 13.61
CA ALA A 236 10.18 2.43 14.86
C ALA A 236 8.83 1.97 15.44
N GLY A 237 7.80 2.83 15.39
CA GLY A 237 6.45 2.50 15.83
C GLY A 237 5.79 1.39 15.00
N ILE A 238 5.95 1.41 13.68
CA ILE A 238 5.46 0.36 12.79
C ILE A 238 6.21 -0.96 13.04
N LEU A 239 7.54 -0.91 13.09
CA LEU A 239 8.39 -2.10 13.31
C LEU A 239 8.02 -2.84 14.61
N ARG A 240 7.68 -2.11 15.70
CA ARG A 240 7.24 -2.71 16.97
C ARG A 240 5.93 -3.49 16.88
N GLN A 241 5.11 -3.22 15.88
CA GLN A 241 3.80 -3.83 15.69
C GLN A 241 3.84 -4.96 14.67
N MET A 242 4.97 -5.17 13.98
CA MET A 242 5.10 -6.20 12.95
C MET A 242 5.26 -7.58 13.58
N PRO A 243 4.44 -8.58 13.21
CA PRO A 243 4.44 -9.90 13.84
C PRO A 243 5.82 -10.56 13.92
N ILE A 244 6.58 -10.55 12.81
CA ILE A 244 7.91 -11.15 12.76
C ILE A 244 8.89 -10.47 13.74
N LEU A 245 8.83 -9.14 13.87
CA LEU A 245 9.70 -8.39 14.75
C LEU A 245 9.28 -8.52 16.22
N VAL A 246 7.99 -8.72 16.50
CA VAL A 246 7.51 -9.07 17.84
C VAL A 246 8.05 -10.43 18.28
N GLU A 247 8.07 -11.43 17.39
CA GLU A 247 8.66 -12.74 17.71
C GLU A 247 10.18 -12.66 17.87
N ILE A 248 10.87 -11.90 17.01
CA ILE A 248 12.31 -11.65 17.15
C ILE A 248 12.61 -10.95 18.48
N ASP A 249 11.82 -9.96 18.90
CA ASP A 249 11.99 -9.28 20.21
C ASP A 249 11.87 -10.26 21.38
N LYS A 250 10.89 -11.18 21.33
CA LYS A 250 10.73 -12.25 22.33
C LYS A 250 11.94 -13.19 22.36
N LEU A 251 12.43 -13.61 21.19
CA LEU A 251 13.59 -14.50 21.09
C LEU A 251 14.88 -13.81 21.56
N ALA A 252 15.06 -12.52 21.22
CA ALA A 252 16.21 -11.71 21.61
C ALA A 252 16.28 -11.45 23.12
N ALA A 253 15.15 -11.51 23.84
CA ALA A 253 15.12 -11.38 25.30
C ALA A 253 15.93 -12.50 26.01
N ALA A 254 16.06 -13.67 25.39
CA ALA A 254 16.87 -14.79 25.89
C ALA A 254 18.28 -14.84 25.28
N GLY A 255 18.65 -13.87 24.44
CA GLY A 255 19.85 -13.91 23.60
C GLY A 255 19.61 -14.73 22.33
N LEU A 256 19.46 -14.03 21.20
CA LEU A 256 19.21 -14.64 19.90
C LEU A 256 20.52 -14.76 19.11
N THR A 257 21.00 -16.00 18.96
CA THR A 257 22.19 -16.31 18.14
C THR A 257 21.82 -16.29 16.65
N ASP A 258 22.80 -16.01 15.79
CA ASP A 258 22.61 -16.05 14.33
C ASP A 258 22.03 -17.39 13.86
N GLY A 259 22.54 -18.53 14.34
CA GLY A 259 21.99 -19.84 13.97
C GLY A 259 20.50 -20.00 14.30
N LYS A 260 20.07 -19.61 15.51
CA LYS A 260 18.66 -19.66 15.90
C LYS A 260 17.79 -18.70 15.09
N ALA A 261 18.34 -17.53 14.74
CA ALA A 261 17.64 -16.57 13.90
C ALA A 261 17.49 -17.07 12.46
N HIS A 262 18.50 -17.74 11.91
CA HIS A 262 18.43 -18.36 10.59
C HIS A 262 17.39 -19.48 10.56
N ASP A 263 17.40 -20.37 11.55
CA ASP A 263 16.41 -21.45 11.66
C ASP A 263 14.98 -20.90 11.77
N PHE A 264 14.78 -19.86 12.59
CA PHE A 264 13.50 -19.18 12.73
C PHE A 264 13.05 -18.53 11.41
N LEU A 265 13.93 -17.79 10.73
CA LEU A 265 13.59 -17.14 9.46
C LEU A 265 13.35 -18.17 8.35
N ALA A 266 14.10 -19.28 8.33
CA ALA A 266 13.88 -20.35 7.36
C ALA A 266 12.48 -20.97 7.49
N ASP A 267 12.01 -21.17 8.73
CA ASP A 267 10.63 -21.63 9.02
C ASP A 267 9.58 -20.59 8.61
N GLN A 268 9.80 -19.31 8.91
CA GLN A 268 8.85 -18.24 8.59
C GLN A 268 8.80 -17.87 7.10
N LEU A 269 9.88 -18.14 6.35
CA LEU A 269 9.98 -17.88 4.91
C LEU A 269 9.70 -19.14 4.07
N GLU A 270 9.35 -20.27 4.70
CA GLU A 270 9.04 -21.50 3.97
C GLU A 270 7.85 -21.28 3.01
N GLY A 271 8.10 -21.42 1.71
CA GLY A 271 7.07 -21.25 0.67
C GLY A 271 6.88 -19.83 0.13
N THR A 272 7.73 -18.86 0.49
CA THR A 272 7.72 -17.52 -0.15
C THR A 272 8.39 -17.55 -1.53
N LEU A 273 7.81 -16.86 -2.52
CA LEU A 273 8.30 -16.84 -3.92
C LEU A 273 9.65 -16.13 -4.10
N GLU A 274 10.00 -15.23 -3.18
CA GLU A 274 11.33 -14.63 -3.10
C GLU A 274 12.20 -15.42 -2.12
N GLU A 275 13.10 -16.27 -2.63
CA GLU A 275 14.10 -16.98 -1.82
C GLU A 275 15.18 -16.00 -1.30
N ILE A 276 14.83 -15.13 -0.35
CA ILE A 276 15.83 -14.38 0.42
C ILE A 276 16.52 -15.38 1.36
N GLU A 277 17.83 -15.54 1.19
CA GLU A 277 18.64 -16.40 2.07
C GLU A 277 18.48 -15.95 3.53
N PRO A 278 18.09 -16.85 4.47
CA PRO A 278 17.80 -16.48 5.85
C PRO A 278 18.92 -15.71 6.56
N GLY A 279 20.18 -16.00 6.27
CA GLY A 279 21.33 -15.27 6.78
C GLY A 279 21.43 -13.83 6.27
N GLN A 280 21.15 -13.62 4.98
CA GLN A 280 21.03 -12.29 4.40
C GLN A 280 19.87 -11.50 5.03
N ALA A 281 18.69 -12.11 5.14
CA ALA A 281 17.53 -11.51 5.80
C ALA A 281 17.88 -11.09 7.25
N TRP A 282 18.48 -12.00 8.02
CA TRP A 282 18.88 -11.74 9.40
C TRP A 282 19.89 -10.59 9.51
N ARG A 283 20.86 -10.51 8.60
CA ARG A 283 21.83 -9.41 8.57
C ARG A 283 21.16 -8.06 8.38
N VAL A 284 20.15 -7.98 7.50
CA VAL A 284 19.39 -6.75 7.27
C VAL A 284 18.55 -6.41 8.50
N ILE A 285 17.81 -7.36 9.05
CA ILE A 285 16.99 -7.18 10.25
C ILE A 285 17.84 -6.68 11.43
N LYS A 286 19.03 -7.26 11.67
CA LYS A 286 19.94 -6.79 12.73
C LYS A 286 20.31 -5.32 12.58
N ARG A 287 20.63 -4.87 11.36
CA ARG A 287 20.96 -3.47 11.09
C ARG A 287 19.77 -2.55 11.37
N TRP A 288 18.57 -2.97 10.97
CA TRP A 288 17.34 -2.23 11.24
C TRP A 288 17.05 -2.12 12.73
N LEU A 289 17.15 -3.22 13.48
CA LEU A 289 16.92 -3.22 14.93
C LEU A 289 17.91 -2.31 15.65
N VAL A 290 19.20 -2.38 15.32
CA VAL A 290 20.21 -1.50 15.92
C VAL A 290 20.01 -0.03 15.53
N HIS A 291 19.58 0.24 14.31
CA HIS A 291 19.37 1.61 13.84
C HIS A 291 18.14 2.28 14.47
N PHE A 292 16.99 1.60 14.46
CA PHE A 292 15.72 2.17 14.94
C PHE A 292 15.49 1.99 16.44
N PHE A 293 16.22 1.08 17.08
CA PHE A 293 16.10 0.80 18.51
C PHE A 293 17.48 0.71 19.20
N PRO A 294 18.33 1.75 19.09
CA PRO A 294 19.72 1.71 19.56
C PRO A 294 19.85 1.48 21.07
N ASP A 295 18.84 1.86 21.86
CA ASP A 295 18.82 1.65 23.31
C ASP A 295 18.31 0.25 23.71
N ALA A 296 17.53 -0.38 22.84
CA ALA A 296 16.89 -1.67 23.12
C ALA A 296 17.67 -2.85 22.54
N TYR A 297 18.56 -2.64 21.57
CA TYR A 297 19.33 -3.71 20.94
C TYR A 297 20.79 -3.33 20.81
N ARG A 298 21.66 -4.29 21.14
CA ARG A 298 23.10 -4.19 20.91
C ARG A 298 23.61 -5.46 20.26
N LEU A 299 24.64 -5.31 19.43
CA LEU A 299 25.41 -6.42 18.90
C LEU A 299 26.58 -6.68 19.85
N GLU A 300 26.64 -7.88 20.42
CA GLU A 300 27.82 -8.27 21.19
C GLU A 300 28.94 -8.70 20.24
N THR A 301 29.93 -7.82 20.10
CA THR A 301 31.06 -7.99 19.18
C THR A 301 31.83 -9.27 19.51
N GLY A 302 31.92 -10.19 18.53
CA GLY A 302 32.65 -11.46 18.66
C GLY A 302 31.80 -12.69 18.98
N GLN A 303 30.49 -12.57 19.20
CA GLN A 303 29.62 -13.73 19.45
C GLN A 303 28.40 -13.86 18.53
N GLU A 304 28.15 -12.92 17.62
CA GLU A 304 27.01 -12.97 16.70
C GLU A 304 25.67 -13.19 17.44
N VAL A 305 25.52 -12.55 18.60
CA VAL A 305 24.29 -12.61 19.42
C VAL A 305 23.65 -11.23 19.46
N LEU A 306 22.37 -11.18 19.12
CA LEU A 306 21.52 -10.03 19.36
C LEU A 306 20.94 -10.13 20.78
N VAL A 307 21.23 -9.13 21.61
CA VAL A 307 20.78 -9.07 23.01
C VAL A 307 19.91 -7.85 23.23
N LYS A 308 18.77 -8.04 23.87
CA LYS A 308 17.90 -6.94 24.31
C LYS A 308 18.56 -6.17 25.46
N GLY A 309 18.76 -4.87 25.28
CA GLY A 309 19.22 -3.94 26.31
C GLY A 309 18.24 -3.92 27.49
N ARG A 310 18.75 -3.82 28.72
CA ARG A 310 17.89 -3.55 29.88
C ARG A 310 17.43 -2.10 29.78
N GLU A 311 16.14 -1.86 29.58
CA GLU A 311 15.57 -0.54 29.87
C GLU A 311 15.86 -0.22 31.34
N LEU A 312 16.70 0.79 31.59
CA LEU A 312 16.76 1.39 32.90
C LEU A 312 15.43 2.11 33.10
N PRO A 313 14.70 1.87 34.21
CA PRO A 313 13.46 2.61 34.46
C PRO A 313 13.78 4.10 34.44
N LEU A 314 13.00 4.85 33.64
CA LEU A 314 13.04 6.31 33.60
C LEU A 314 12.94 6.83 35.05
N ARG A 315 13.96 7.59 35.48
CA ARG A 315 13.98 8.28 36.77
C ARG A 315 13.16 9.56 36.71
#